data_AF-X0UYT0-F1
#
_entry.id   AF-X0UYT0-F1
#
_cell.length_a   1.000
_cell.length_b   1.000
_cell.length_c   1.000
_cell.angle_alpha   90.00
_cell.angle_beta   90.00
_cell.angle_gamma   90.00
#
_symmetry.space_group_name_H-M   'P 1'
#
loop_
_entity.id
_entity.type
_entity.pdbx_description
1 polymer ?
#
loop_
_entity_poly.entity_id
_entity_poly.type
_entity_poly.pdbx_seq_one_letter_code
_entity_poly.pdbx_strand_id
1 'polypeptide(L)' 'MPNPTYPGVYFEELPDSWRRIAGVATSRTAFIGWSQEGPTSRAQLISSWPEYEAVFGVLDSDSLLSYSVYL' A
#
# COMPACT_ATOMS: atom_id res chain seq x y z
N MET A 1 2.15 38.66 9.39
CA MET A 1 1.63 40.02 9.10
C MET A 1 2.81 40.98 9.15
N PRO A 2 3.16 41.63 8.03
CA PRO A 2 4.35 42.47 7.96
C PRO A 2 4.12 43.75 8.76
N ASN A 3 5.14 44.22 9.47
CA ASN A 3 5.12 45.51 10.17
C ASN A 3 6.15 46.45 9.54
N PRO A 4 5.78 47.22 8.51
CA PRO A 4 6.74 47.97 7.71
C PRO A 4 7.23 49.22 8.42
N THR A 5 8.54 49.47 8.39
CA THR A 5 9.18 50.63 9.04
C THR A 5 9.48 51.77 8.05
N TYR A 6 9.20 51.59 6.75
CA TYR A 6 9.44 52.60 5.70
C TYR A 6 8.55 52.35 4.46
N PRO A 7 8.40 53.33 3.56
CA PRO A 7 7.58 53.17 2.36
C PRO A 7 8.18 52.17 1.37
N GLY A 8 7.38 51.21 0.90
CA GLY A 8 7.79 50.18 -0.05
C GLY A 8 6.67 49.16 -0.27
N VAL A 9 6.87 48.22 -1.20
CA VAL A 9 5.96 47.09 -1.43
C VAL A 9 6.57 45.86 -0.75
N TYR A 10 5.80 45.21 0.12
CA TYR A 10 6.23 44.05 0.90
C TYR A 10 5.42 42.82 0.47
N PHE A 11 6.11 41.70 0.27
CA PHE A 11 5.51 40.40 -0.02
C PHE A 11 5.85 39.43 1.11
N GLU A 12 4.83 38.78 1.68
CA GLU A 12 4.98 37.71 2.69
C GLU A 12 4.41 36.43 2.07
N GLU A 13 5.28 35.48 1.73
CA GLU A 13 4.85 34.15 1.29
C GLU A 13 4.59 33.32 2.54
N LEU A 14 3.31 33.08 2.82
CA LEU A 14 2.93 32.13 3.86
C LEU A 14 3.08 30.72 3.30
N PRO A 15 3.65 29.75 4.04
CA PRO A 15 3.67 28.38 3.58
C PRO A 15 2.24 27.87 3.44
N ASP A 16 1.82 27.54 2.23
CA ASP A 16 0.51 26.95 2.00
C ASP A 16 0.41 25.60 2.74
N SER A 17 -0.47 25.52 3.72
CA SER A 17 -0.71 24.32 4.52
C SER A 17 -1.69 23.36 3.84
N TRP A 18 -1.49 23.10 2.55
CA TRP A 18 -2.33 22.14 1.85
C TRP A 18 -1.81 20.72 2.11
N ARG A 19 -2.61 19.92 2.83
CA ARG A 19 -2.38 18.47 2.90
C ARG A 19 -2.83 17.85 1.58
N ARG A 20 -1.88 17.42 0.75
CA ARG A 20 -2.19 16.57 -0.41
C ARG A 20 -2.97 15.34 0.05
N ILE A 21 -4.06 15.03 -0.62
CA ILE A 21 -4.73 13.73 -0.48
C ILE A 21 -3.85 12.72 -1.20
N ALA A 22 -3.24 11.81 -0.45
CA ALA A 22 -2.49 10.70 -1.03
C ALA A 22 -3.46 9.77 -1.77
N GLY A 23 -3.08 9.33 -2.97
CA GLY A 23 -3.82 8.29 -3.67
C GLY A 23 -3.79 6.98 -2.87
N VAL A 24 -4.93 6.31 -2.74
CA VAL A 24 -5.06 4.98 -2.14
C VAL A 24 -5.21 3.94 -3.25
N ALA A 25 -4.59 2.78 -3.09
CA ALA A 25 -4.75 1.67 -4.02
C ALA A 25 -6.21 1.23 -4.10
N THR A 26 -6.80 1.24 -5.29
CA THR A 26 -8.21 0.90 -5.52
C THR A 26 -8.45 -0.59 -5.77
N SER A 27 -7.38 -1.40 -5.82
CA SER A 27 -7.44 -2.82 -6.19
C SER A 27 -6.52 -3.70 -5.32
N ARG A 28 -6.68 -3.67 -3.99
CA ARG A 28 -6.09 -4.67 -3.09
C ARG A 28 -7.10 -5.79 -2.82
N THR A 29 -6.89 -6.93 -3.46
CA THR A 29 -7.69 -8.14 -3.24
C THR A 29 -7.12 -8.96 -2.08
N ALA A 30 -7.99 -9.59 -1.31
CA ALA A 30 -7.62 -10.60 -0.33
C ALA A 30 -8.07 -11.98 -0.82
N PHE A 31 -7.17 -12.95 -0.76
CA PHE A 31 -7.46 -14.35 -1.05
C PHE A 31 -7.48 -15.14 0.25
N ILE A 32 -8.44 -16.06 0.40
CA ILE A 32 -8.60 -16.91 1.57
C ILE A 32 -8.76 -18.35 1.10
N GLY A 33 -7.97 -19.26 1.65
CA GLY A 33 -8.00 -20.67 1.30
C GLY A 33 -6.90 -21.44 2.02
N TRP A 34 -6.73 -22.69 1.62
CA TRP A 34 -5.68 -23.56 2.15
C TRP A 34 -4.38 -23.35 1.36
N SER A 35 -3.25 -23.42 2.06
CA SER A 35 -1.91 -23.46 1.51
C SER A 35 -1.09 -24.50 2.26
N GLN A 36 -0.03 -25.01 1.63
CA GLN A 36 0.85 -26.02 2.24
C GLN A 36 1.57 -25.46 3.46
N GLU A 37 1.97 -24.18 3.39
CA GLU A 37 2.71 -23.49 4.44
C GLU A 37 2.09 -22.11 4.73
N GLY A 38 2.59 -21.43 5.76
CA GLY A 38 2.25 -20.03 6.06
C GLY A 38 1.44 -19.81 7.34
N PRO A 39 1.26 -18.53 7.73
CA PRO A 39 0.60 -18.18 8.99
C PRO A 39 -0.93 -18.36 8.93
N THR A 40 -1.49 -19.08 9.90
CA THR A 40 -2.96 -19.30 10.00
C THR A 40 -3.70 -18.19 10.75
N SER A 41 -3.01 -17.41 11.59
CA SER A 41 -3.62 -16.42 12.49
C SER A 41 -3.55 -14.98 12.02
N ARG A 42 -2.85 -14.70 10.90
CA ARG A 42 -2.69 -13.36 10.35
C ARG A 42 -2.64 -13.38 8.82
N ALA A 43 -3.17 -12.33 8.20
CA ALA A 43 -3.01 -12.11 6.77
C ALA A 43 -1.58 -11.66 6.45
N GLN A 44 -1.00 -12.18 5.37
CA GLN A 44 0.29 -11.73 4.84
C GLN A 44 0.03 -10.83 3.62
N LEU A 45 0.64 -9.65 3.61
CA LEU A 45 0.69 -8.84 2.39
C LEU A 45 1.68 -9.50 1.44
N ILE A 46 1.22 -9.79 0.23
CA ILE A 46 2.02 -10.36 -0.84
C ILE A 46 2.00 -9.40 -2.02
N SER A 47 3.17 -9.10 -2.57
CA SER A 47 3.39 -8.13 -3.65
C SER A 47 3.93 -8.75 -4.94
N SER A 48 4.33 -10.02 -4.90
CA SER A 48 4.83 -10.76 -6.06
C SER A 48 4.64 -12.26 -5.92
N TRP A 49 4.69 -13.00 -7.03
CA TRP A 49 4.58 -14.46 -7.03
C TRP A 49 5.71 -15.17 -6.27
N PRO A 50 7.01 -14.81 -6.42
CA PRO A 50 8.07 -15.45 -5.63
C PRO A 50 7.91 -15.24 -4.12
N GLU A 51 7.36 -14.09 -3.71
CA GLU A 51 7.02 -13.83 -2.30
C GLU A 51 5.90 -14.75 -1.82
N TYR A 52 4.88 -15.00 -2.66
CA TYR A 52 3.84 -15.99 -2.36
C TYR A 52 4.46 -17.37 -2.14
N GLU A 53 5.29 -17.84 -3.07
CA GLU A 53 5.90 -19.17 -3.01
C GLU A 53 6.78 -19.36 -1.76
N ALA A 54 7.51 -18.31 -1.36
CA ALA A 54 8.35 -18.34 -0.18
C ALA A 54 7.56 -18.42 1.14
N VAL A 55 6.31 -17.96 1.17
CA VAL A 55 5.48 -17.93 2.39
C VAL A 55 4.48 -19.08 2.46
N PHE A 56 3.84 -19.39 1.34
CA PHE A 56 2.70 -20.29 1.26
C PHE A 56 2.98 -21.57 0.47
N GLY A 57 4.14 -21.65 -0.19
CA GLY A 57 4.54 -22.76 -1.06
C GLY A 57 4.16 -22.56 -2.53
N VAL A 58 4.53 -23.54 -3.35
CA VAL A 58 4.26 -23.56 -4.80
C VAL A 58 2.79 -23.86 -5.11
N LEU A 59 2.46 -24.03 -6.39
CA LEU A 59 1.14 -24.49 -6.81
C LEU A 59 0.75 -25.81 -6.15
N ASP A 60 -0.43 -25.81 -5.53
CA ASP A 60 -1.01 -26.94 -4.81
C ASP A 60 -2.24 -27.46 -5.55
N SER A 61 -2.23 -28.72 -5.97
CA SER A 61 -3.38 -29.35 -6.64
C SER A 61 -4.58 -29.57 -5.72
N ASP A 62 -4.36 -29.62 -4.41
CA ASP A 62 -5.39 -29.86 -3.42
C ASP A 62 -6.11 -28.56 -2.97
N SER A 63 -5.62 -27.39 -3.42
CA SER A 63 -6.20 -26.09 -3.09
C SER A 63 -6.28 -25.15 -4.29
N LEU A 64 -7.44 -24.51 -4.45
CA LEU A 64 -7.64 -23.47 -5.47
C LEU A 64 -6.92 -22.15 -5.14
N LEU A 65 -6.36 -22.00 -3.94
CA LEU A 65 -5.77 -20.74 -3.50
C LEU A 65 -4.59 -20.32 -4.37
N SER A 66 -3.61 -21.23 -4.58
CA SER A 66 -2.41 -20.92 -5.37
C SER A 66 -2.75 -20.58 -6.82
N TYR A 67 -3.74 -21.26 -7.41
CA TYR A 67 -4.22 -20.96 -8.76
C TYR A 67 -4.89 -19.58 -8.84
N SER A 68 -5.65 -19.21 -7.81
CA SER A 68 -6.35 -17.92 -7.75
C SER A 68 -5.41 -16.73 -7.58
N VAL A 69 -4.23 -16.94 -6.99
CA VAL A 69 -3.19 -15.91 -6.81
C VAL A 69 -2.27 -15.81 -8.03
N TYR A 70 -2.03 -16.92 -8.73
CA TYR A 70 -1.15 -16.97 -9.90
C TYR A 70 -1.76 -16.30 -11.15
N LEU A 71 -3.09 -16.41 -11.31
CA LEU A 71 -3.84 -15.86 -12.44
C LEU A 71 -4.17 -14.37 -12.27
#